data_AF-R4L516-F1
#
_entry.id   AF-R4L516-F1
#
_cell.length_a   1.000
_cell.length_b   1.000
_cell.length_c   1.000
_cell.angle_alpha   90.00
_cell.angle_beta   90.00
_cell.angle_gamma   90.00
#
_symmetry.space_group_name_H-M   'P 1'
#
loop_
_entity.id
_entity.type
_entity.pdbx_description
1 polymer ?
#
loop_
_entity_poly.entity_id
_entity_poly.type
_entity_poly.pdbx_seq_one_letter_code
_entity_poly.pdbx_strand_id
1 'polypeptide(L)'
;TGLRRMIPFHNFDEELEGYSPHLTSLVSGLNYASRPAGLCLQDLVDFVDVQDMARWRERMLHSIDIGHCIDSEGQEIPLDSERGIDILGSLLEASHDSLNCDYYGNLHNSGHVMMARIH
;
A
#
# COMPACT_ATOMS: atom_id res chain seq x y z
N THR A 1 4.51 -18.71 -21.28
CA THR A 1 5.55 -17.66 -21.20
C THR A 1 6.84 -18.11 -20.50
N GLY A 2 6.89 -19.25 -19.80
CA GLY A 2 8.15 -19.74 -19.18
C GLY A 2 8.66 -18.89 -18.01
N LEU A 3 7.87 -17.92 -17.56
CA LEU A 3 8.21 -17.02 -16.46
C LEU A 3 8.03 -17.72 -15.12
N ARG A 4 8.83 -17.31 -14.14
CA ARG A 4 8.67 -17.71 -12.73
C ARG A 4 7.47 -17.00 -12.11
N ARG A 5 7.00 -17.50 -10.97
CA ARG A 5 5.98 -16.79 -10.16
C ARG A 5 6.53 -15.42 -9.75
N MET A 6 5.65 -14.43 -9.70
CA MET A 6 5.98 -13.08 -9.25
C MET A 6 6.41 -13.12 -7.77
N ILE A 7 7.46 -12.35 -7.45
CA ILE A 7 7.99 -12.24 -6.10
C ILE A 7 7.32 -11.03 -5.45
N PRO A 8 6.71 -11.17 -4.27
CA PRO A 8 6.04 -10.05 -3.61
C PRO A 8 7.04 -8.98 -3.17
N PHE A 9 6.68 -7.71 -3.37
CA PHE A 9 7.41 -6.56 -2.88
C PHE A 9 7.11 -6.34 -1.39
N HIS A 10 7.82 -7.07 -0.53
CA HIS A 10 7.61 -7.09 0.92
C HIS A 10 8.66 -6.28 1.68
N ASN A 11 9.81 -6.02 1.07
CA ASN A 11 10.87 -5.18 1.60
C ASN A 11 10.87 -3.82 0.87
N PHE A 12 10.57 -2.74 1.58
CA PHE A 12 10.45 -1.41 0.98
C PHE A 12 11.80 -0.78 0.61
N ASP A 13 12.91 -1.38 1.05
CA ASP A 13 14.27 -0.98 0.68
C ASP A 13 14.75 -1.63 -0.63
N GLU A 14 13.99 -2.59 -1.19
CA GLU A 14 14.36 -3.24 -2.45
C GLU A 14 14.24 -2.30 -3.65
N GLU A 15 15.16 -2.47 -4.61
CA GLU A 15 15.14 -1.77 -5.88
C GLU A 15 14.00 -2.28 -6.77
N LEU A 16 13.20 -1.36 -7.31
CA LEU A 16 12.13 -1.68 -8.25
C LEU A 16 12.64 -1.89 -9.68
N GLU A 17 11.96 -2.77 -10.42
CA GLU A 17 12.22 -2.92 -11.85
C GLU A 17 11.81 -1.68 -12.63
N GLY A 18 12.52 -1.45 -13.73
CA GLY A 18 12.20 -0.37 -14.66
C GLY A 18 10.96 -0.69 -15.51
N TYR A 19 10.20 0.34 -15.85
CA TYR A 19 9.06 0.25 -16.76
C TYR A 19 8.87 1.56 -17.51
N SER A 20 8.71 1.48 -18.83
CA SER A 20 8.39 2.63 -19.66
C SER A 20 7.00 2.47 -20.28
N PRO A 21 6.01 3.28 -19.84
CA PRO A 21 4.63 3.10 -20.27
C PRO A 21 4.39 3.50 -21.74
N HIS A 22 5.22 4.41 -22.29
CA HIS A 22 5.01 5.00 -23.61
C HIS A 22 3.60 5.61 -23.80
N LEU A 23 3.02 6.14 -22.71
CA LEU A 23 1.70 6.77 -22.71
C LEU A 23 1.84 8.29 -22.64
N THR A 24 1.00 8.99 -23.41
CA THR A 24 0.89 10.46 -23.41
C THR A 24 -0.54 10.85 -23.03
N SER A 25 -0.68 11.80 -22.11
CA SER A 25 -1.96 12.43 -21.81
C SER A 25 -2.32 13.40 -22.94
N LEU A 26 -3.42 13.14 -23.64
CA LEU A 26 -3.91 14.01 -24.71
C LEU A 26 -4.42 15.37 -24.19
N VAL A 27 -4.69 15.47 -22.89
CA VAL A 27 -5.20 16.68 -22.25
C VAL A 27 -4.06 17.69 -22.01
N SER A 28 -2.93 17.22 -21.46
CA SER A 28 -1.80 18.10 -21.13
C SER A 28 -0.65 18.04 -22.15
N GLY A 29 -0.62 17.03 -23.01
CA GLY A 29 0.52 16.71 -23.87
C GLY A 29 1.71 16.10 -23.12
N LEU A 30 1.60 15.90 -21.79
CA LEU A 30 2.66 15.32 -20.97
C LEU A 30 2.64 13.78 -21.04
N ASN A 31 3.82 13.18 -20.89
CA ASN A 31 3.96 11.72 -20.81
C ASN A 31 3.77 11.23 -19.37
N TYR A 32 3.24 10.01 -19.23
CA TYR A 32 3.41 9.27 -17.99
C TYR A 32 4.90 8.95 -17.84
N ALA A 33 5.48 9.30 -16.69
CA ALA A 33 6.91 9.14 -16.45
C ALA A 33 7.32 7.66 -16.57
N SER A 34 8.49 7.44 -17.15
CA SER A 34 9.12 6.12 -17.15
C SER A 34 9.91 5.95 -15.86
N ARG A 35 9.85 4.76 -15.25
CA ARG A 35 10.67 4.40 -14.10
C ARG A 35 11.92 3.67 -14.59
N PRO A 36 13.15 4.21 -14.42
CA PRO A 36 14.36 3.42 -14.63
C PRO A 36 14.49 2.32 -13.57
N ALA A 37 15.24 1.26 -13.86
CA ALA A 37 15.53 0.22 -12.87
C ALA A 37 16.49 0.75 -11.79
N GLY A 38 16.43 0.18 -10.58
CA GLY A 38 17.38 0.49 -9.51
C GLY A 38 16.93 1.61 -8.56
N LEU A 39 15.66 2.01 -8.60
CA LEU A 39 15.11 2.99 -7.67
C LEU A 39 14.45 2.28 -6.49
N CYS A 40 14.68 2.78 -5.27
CA CYS A 40 13.98 2.35 -4.05
C CYS A 40 12.86 3.34 -3.70
N LEU A 41 11.89 2.92 -2.88
CA LEU A 41 10.88 3.85 -2.37
C LEU A 41 11.53 4.97 -1.56
N GLN A 42 10.97 6.17 -1.68
CA GLN A 42 11.43 7.37 -0.99
C GLN A 42 10.24 8.08 -0.33
N ASP A 43 10.52 8.81 0.73
CA ASP A 43 9.52 9.59 1.44
C ASP A 43 8.89 10.64 0.51
N LEU A 44 7.58 10.81 0.62
CA LEU A 44 6.85 11.86 -0.08
C LEU A 44 6.54 12.99 0.90
N VAL A 45 7.19 14.12 0.70
CA VAL A 45 6.99 15.34 1.48
C VAL A 45 5.50 15.70 1.52
N ASP A 46 5.01 16.01 2.73
CA ASP A 46 3.62 16.35 3.02
C ASP A 46 2.58 15.25 2.69
N PHE A 47 2.99 13.99 2.54
CA PHE A 47 2.07 12.89 2.25
C PHE A 47 2.30 11.64 3.11
N VAL A 48 3.41 10.92 2.94
CA VAL A 48 3.70 9.67 3.66
C VAL A 48 5.19 9.36 3.62
N ASP A 49 5.73 8.82 4.72
CA ASP A 49 7.09 8.29 4.76
C ASP A 49 7.12 6.76 4.59
N VAL A 50 8.26 6.19 4.21
CA VAL A 50 8.42 4.73 4.04
C VAL A 50 8.21 4.01 5.39
N GLN A 51 8.49 4.70 6.50
CA GLN A 51 8.32 4.16 7.84
C GLN A 51 6.84 3.99 8.24
N ASP A 52 5.96 4.88 7.81
CA ASP A 52 4.50 4.84 7.97
C ASP A 52 3.96 3.58 7.31
N MET A 53 4.36 3.36 6.06
CA MET A 53 4.00 2.15 5.31
C MET A 53 4.41 0.88 6.06
N ALA A 54 5.63 0.85 6.60
CA ALA A 54 6.10 -0.28 7.40
C ALA A 54 5.28 -0.44 8.69
N ARG A 55 5.02 0.65 9.42
CA ARG A 55 4.19 0.66 10.64
C ARG A 55 2.78 0.12 10.38
N TRP A 56 2.14 0.56 9.30
CA TRP A 56 0.80 0.12 8.92
C TRP A 56 0.76 -1.37 8.58
N ARG A 57 1.74 -1.86 7.83
CA ARG A 57 1.91 -3.29 7.56
C ARG A 57 2.03 -4.10 8.86
N GLU A 58 2.90 -3.69 9.78
CA GLU A 58 3.09 -4.39 11.06
C GLU A 58 1.82 -4.40 11.91
N ARG A 59 1.10 -3.28 11.98
CA ARG A 59 -0.19 -3.20 12.70
C ARG A 59 -1.25 -4.13 12.09
N MET A 60 -1.35 -4.17 10.77
CA MET A 60 -2.25 -5.09 10.08
C MET A 60 -1.91 -6.55 10.36
N LEU A 61 -0.64 -6.94 10.22
CA LEU A 61 -0.18 -8.30 10.50
C LEU A 61 -0.45 -8.69 11.94
N HIS A 62 -0.16 -7.80 12.89
CA HIS A 62 -0.46 -8.03 14.30
C HIS A 62 -1.95 -8.28 14.56
N SER A 63 -2.84 -7.47 13.97
CA SER A 63 -4.30 -7.68 14.10
C SER A 63 -4.78 -8.98 13.49
N ILE A 64 -4.18 -9.41 12.36
CA ILE A 64 -4.45 -10.72 11.75
C ILE A 64 -4.02 -11.84 12.70
N ASP A 65 -2.82 -11.74 13.27
CA ASP A 65 -2.23 -12.78 14.14
C ASP A 65 -3.01 -12.97 15.44
N ILE A 66 -3.52 -11.89 16.04
CA ILE A 66 -4.32 -11.93 17.28
C ILE A 66 -5.82 -12.17 17.02
N GLY A 67 -6.27 -12.13 15.77
CA GLY A 67 -7.64 -12.42 15.36
C GLY A 67 -8.66 -11.31 15.60
N HIS A 68 -8.24 -10.07 15.85
CA HIS A 68 -9.11 -8.91 15.96
C HIS A 68 -8.40 -7.61 15.54
N CYS A 69 -9.16 -6.63 15.08
CA CYS A 69 -8.69 -5.27 14.85
C CYS A 69 -9.26 -4.31 15.91
N ILE A 70 -8.73 -3.09 15.96
CA ILE A 70 -9.25 -2.02 16.82
C ILE A 70 -9.97 -0.96 15.99
N ASP A 71 -11.18 -0.57 16.38
CA ASP A 71 -11.85 0.57 15.75
C ASP A 71 -11.28 1.91 16.26
N SER A 72 -11.81 3.03 15.73
CA SER A 72 -11.38 4.38 16.11
C SER A 72 -11.75 4.77 17.55
N GLU A 73 -12.67 4.05 18.20
CA GLU A 73 -13.02 4.21 19.61
C GLU A 73 -12.17 3.32 20.53
N GLY A 74 -11.32 2.44 19.95
CA GLY A 74 -10.47 1.50 20.67
C GLY A 74 -11.17 0.20 21.05
N GLN A 75 -12.33 -0.12 20.46
CA GLN A 75 -13.02 -1.39 20.67
C GLN A 75 -12.39 -2.48 19.80
N GLU A 76 -12.27 -3.68 20.37
CA GLU A 76 -11.78 -4.87 19.64
C GLU A 76 -12.91 -5.45 18.78
N ILE A 77 -12.68 -5.51 17.47
CA ILE A 77 -13.61 -6.07 16.49
C ILE A 77 -13.02 -7.39 15.96
N PRO A 78 -13.69 -8.54 16.17
CA PRO A 78 -13.17 -9.85 15.80
C PRO A 78 -13.09 -10.01 14.28
N LEU A 79 -12.01 -10.66 13.81
CA LEU A 79 -11.82 -11.05 12.42
C LEU A 79 -12.34 -12.49 12.22
N ASP A 80 -13.66 -12.63 12.16
CA ASP A 80 -14.31 -13.94 11.98
C ASP A 80 -14.29 -14.44 10.52
N SER A 81 -14.70 -15.68 10.31
CA SER A 81 -14.69 -16.32 8.99
C SER A 81 -15.70 -15.76 7.99
N GLU A 82 -16.71 -14.99 8.44
CA GLU A 82 -17.78 -14.46 7.61
C GLU A 82 -17.48 -13.03 7.16
N ARG A 83 -16.97 -12.19 8.06
CA ARG A 83 -16.78 -10.75 7.88
C ARG A 83 -15.32 -10.30 7.96
N GLY A 84 -14.42 -11.13 8.50
CA GLY A 84 -13.03 -10.73 8.74
C GLY A 84 -12.30 -10.26 7.47
N ILE A 85 -12.53 -10.92 6.33
CA ILE A 85 -11.88 -10.52 5.07
C ILE A 85 -12.42 -9.19 4.51
N ASP A 86 -13.70 -8.90 4.72
CA ASP A 86 -14.33 -7.64 4.31
C ASP A 86 -13.76 -6.47 5.14
N ILE A 87 -13.65 -6.67 6.45
CA ILE A 87 -13.00 -5.72 7.36
C ILE A 87 -11.54 -5.49 6.93
N LEU A 88 -10.77 -6.57 6.73
CA LEU A 88 -9.36 -6.47 6.32
C LEU A 88 -9.19 -5.76 4.97
N GLY A 89 -10.10 -5.99 4.02
CA GLY A 89 -10.12 -5.29 2.73
C GLY A 89 -10.27 -3.78 2.93
N SER A 90 -11.26 -3.37 3.72
CA SER A 90 -11.50 -1.96 4.04
C SER A 90 -10.34 -1.30 4.79
N LEU A 91 -9.67 -2.02 5.71
CA LEU A 91 -8.48 -1.52 6.41
C LEU A 91 -7.26 -1.39 5.49
N LEU A 92 -7.02 -2.37 4.62
CA LEU A 92 -5.84 -2.42 3.73
C LEU A 92 -5.90 -1.35 2.63
N GLU A 93 -7.07 -1.21 1.99
CA GLU A 93 -7.32 -0.17 1.01
C GLU A 93 -7.51 1.20 1.68
N ALA A 94 -7.89 1.22 2.95
CA ALA A 94 -8.37 2.41 3.66
C ALA A 94 -9.58 3.04 2.94
N SER A 95 -10.58 2.20 2.69
CA SER A 95 -11.85 2.63 2.12
C SER A 95 -12.63 3.52 3.10
N HIS A 96 -13.74 4.09 2.64
CA HIS A 96 -14.68 4.80 3.51
C HIS A 96 -15.17 3.94 4.71
N ASP A 97 -15.18 2.62 4.54
CA ASP A 97 -15.70 1.68 5.53
C ASP A 97 -14.59 1.14 6.47
N SER A 98 -13.38 1.70 6.37
CA SER A 98 -12.29 1.40 7.30
C SER A 98 -12.64 1.82 8.73
N LEU A 99 -12.44 0.90 9.67
CA LEU A 99 -12.80 1.11 11.07
C LEU A 99 -11.85 2.09 11.80
N ASN A 100 -10.60 2.21 11.34
CA ASN A 100 -9.57 3.03 11.98
C ASN A 100 -8.42 3.40 11.00
N CYS A 101 -8.67 4.36 10.11
CA CYS A 101 -7.67 4.85 9.16
C CYS A 101 -6.43 5.47 9.83
N ASP A 102 -6.59 6.13 10.97
CA ASP A 102 -5.47 6.77 11.66
C ASP A 102 -4.46 5.73 12.20
N TYR A 103 -4.98 4.55 12.58
CA TYR A 103 -4.15 3.47 13.09
C TYR A 103 -3.63 2.53 11.99
N TYR A 104 -4.50 2.03 11.11
CA TYR A 104 -4.11 1.08 10.05
C TYR A 104 -3.59 1.76 8.78
N GLY A 105 -3.76 3.07 8.66
CA GLY A 105 -3.19 3.85 7.59
C GLY A 105 -3.90 3.70 6.25
N ASN A 106 -3.13 3.93 5.18
CA ASN A 106 -3.58 3.91 3.79
C ASN A 106 -2.63 3.08 2.91
N LEU A 107 -2.31 1.86 3.36
CA LEU A 107 -1.17 1.08 2.87
C LEU A 107 -1.23 0.82 1.35
N HIS A 108 -2.35 0.31 0.83
CA HIS A 108 -2.46 0.00 -0.60
C HIS A 108 -2.35 1.26 -1.48
N ASN A 109 -3.11 2.31 -1.17
CA ASN A 109 -3.15 3.50 -2.03
C ASN A 109 -1.86 4.30 -1.92
N SER A 110 -1.29 4.45 -0.73
CA SER A 110 0.01 5.09 -0.55
C SER A 110 1.11 4.35 -1.30
N GLY A 111 1.05 3.01 -1.36
CA GLY A 111 1.97 2.22 -2.20
C GLY A 111 1.90 2.61 -3.68
N HIS A 112 0.69 2.74 -4.24
CA HIS A 112 0.52 3.24 -5.61
C HIS A 112 1.10 4.65 -5.80
N VAL A 113 0.83 5.56 -4.86
CA VAL A 113 1.30 6.96 -4.95
C VAL A 113 2.83 7.03 -4.88
N MET A 114 3.46 6.30 -3.96
CA MET A 114 4.91 6.26 -3.82
C MET A 114 5.58 5.70 -5.07
N MET A 115 5.09 4.59 -5.62
CA MET A 115 5.63 4.02 -6.85
C MET A 115 5.39 4.91 -8.08
N ALA A 116 4.26 5.63 -8.12
CA ALA A 116 3.93 6.54 -9.22
C ALA A 116 4.80 7.81 -9.21
N ARG A 117 5.26 8.27 -8.04
CA ARG A 117 6.04 9.50 -7.84
C ARG A 117 7.53 9.28 -7.54
N ILE A 118 8.03 8.08 -7.80
CA ILE A 118 9.43 7.69 -7.49
C ILE A 118 10.50 8.35 -8.40
N HIS A 119 10.09 9.11 -9.40
CA HIS A 119 10.95 9.71 -10.43
C HIS A 119 11.20 11.19 -10.16
#